data_AF-A0A4Q5V7A8-F1
#
_entry.id   AF-A0A4Q5V7A8-F1
#
_cell.length_a   1.000
_cell.length_b   1.000
_cell.length_c   1.000
_cell.angle_alpha   90.00
_cell.angle_beta   90.00
_cell.angle_gamma   90.00
#
_symmetry.space_group_name_H-M   'P 1'
#
loop_
_entity.id
_entity.type
_entity.pdbx_description
1 polymer ?
#
loop_
_entity_poly.entity_id
_entity_poly.type
_entity_poly.pdbx_seq_one_letter_code
_entity_poly.pdbx_strand_id
1 'polypeptide(L)'
;MQIISDEYKLCYQLCGLEKVSNRAYVSHRLKKCDGYCVGKKSALIHNVKMLEGLSRLALKTWPYRGPLALIEKCRHNYIEKHLLIDNWCILGTADSAEEYVEILNKPPSPEIDRDIYKYLVSAIFSKNLQ
;
A
#
# COMPACT_ATOMS: atom_id res chain seq x y z
N MET A 1 0.67 -3.95 11.22
CA MET A 1 0.04 -5.23 11.64
C MET A 1 -0.43 -5.22 13.11
N GLN A 2 0.37 -4.80 14.08
CA GLN A 2 -0.05 -4.72 15.50
C GLN A 2 -1.28 -3.83 15.72
N ILE A 3 -1.31 -2.62 15.13
CA ILE A 3 -2.43 -1.68 15.22
C ILE A 3 -3.76 -2.34 14.80
N ILE A 4 -3.80 -2.99 13.63
CA ILE A 4 -4.98 -3.72 13.15
C ILE A 4 -5.37 -4.83 14.13
N SER A 5 -4.38 -5.57 14.64
CA SER A 5 -4.65 -6.69 15.55
C SER A 5 -5.30 -6.22 16.85
N ASP A 6 -4.89 -5.06 17.38
CA ASP A 6 -5.49 -4.47 18.58
C ASP A 6 -6.88 -3.90 18.33
N GLU A 7 -7.08 -3.17 17.23
CA GLU A 7 -8.36 -2.57 16.86
C GLU A 7 -9.43 -3.65 16.63
N TYR A 8 -9.08 -4.72 15.91
CA TYR A 8 -10.00 -5.79 15.53
C TYR A 8 -10.01 -6.99 16.49
N LYS A 9 -9.25 -6.91 17.61
CA LYS A 9 -9.09 -7.97 18.62
C LYS A 9 -8.64 -9.31 18.04
N LEU A 10 -7.78 -9.27 17.02
CA LEU A 10 -7.24 -10.44 16.32
C LEU A 10 -6.27 -11.21 17.21
N CYS A 11 -6.05 -12.48 16.87
CA CYS A 11 -5.05 -13.28 17.59
C CYS A 11 -3.65 -12.95 17.06
N TYR A 12 -2.79 -12.40 17.91
CA TYR A 12 -1.42 -12.06 17.54
C TYR A 12 -0.64 -13.25 16.98
N GLN A 13 -0.83 -14.45 17.52
CA GLN A 13 -0.18 -15.64 17.01
C GLN A 13 -0.68 -16.03 15.61
N LEU A 14 -2.00 -15.99 15.36
CA LEU A 14 -2.55 -16.23 14.02
C LEU A 14 -2.14 -15.13 13.02
N CYS A 15 -1.88 -13.92 13.52
CA CYS A 15 -1.31 -12.82 12.77
C CYS A 15 0.23 -12.90 12.60
N GLY A 16 0.90 -13.92 13.17
CA GLY A 16 2.36 -14.07 13.11
C GLY A 16 3.16 -13.07 13.96
N LEU A 17 2.51 -12.33 14.87
CA LEU A 17 3.12 -11.33 15.76
C LEU A 17 3.71 -11.94 17.04
N GLU A 18 3.31 -13.15 17.40
CA GLU A 18 3.79 -13.91 18.55
C GLU A 18 4.23 -15.31 18.10
N LYS A 19 5.26 -15.88 18.73
CA LYS A 19 5.67 -17.27 18.48
C LYS A 19 4.55 -18.23 18.91
N VAL A 20 4.40 -19.31 18.13
CA VAL A 20 3.46 -20.39 18.44
C VAL A 20 3.85 -21.09 19.74
N SER A 21 2.92 -21.17 20.70
CA SER A 21 3.12 -21.94 21.94
C SER A 21 1.87 -22.73 22.35
N ASN A 22 2.07 -23.84 23.07
CA ASN A 22 1.00 -24.71 23.59
C ASN A 22 0.31 -24.19 24.88
N ARG A 23 0.65 -22.99 25.37
CA ARG A 23 -0.01 -22.39 26.54
C ARG A 23 -1.18 -21.52 26.08
N ALA A 24 -2.21 -21.35 26.94
CA ALA A 24 -3.26 -20.39 26.67
C ALA A 24 -2.63 -19.02 26.35
N TYR A 25 -2.96 -18.55 25.16
CA TYR A 25 -2.21 -17.57 24.39
C TYR A 25 -2.04 -16.26 25.15
N VAL A 26 -0.83 -15.70 25.15
CA VAL A 26 -0.47 -14.47 25.88
C VAL A 26 -1.43 -13.33 25.53
N SER A 27 -1.69 -13.14 24.24
CA SER A 27 -2.68 -12.19 23.72
C SER A 27 -4.12 -12.46 24.20
N HIS A 28 -4.55 -13.70 24.42
CA HIS A 28 -5.86 -13.99 25.03
C HIS A 28 -5.88 -13.67 26.54
N ARG A 29 -4.81 -14.04 27.26
CA ARG A 29 -4.68 -13.74 28.71
C ARG A 29 -4.66 -12.25 28.99
N LEU A 30 -4.07 -11.47 28.09
CA LEU A 30 -4.04 -10.00 28.13
C LEU A 30 -5.30 -9.34 27.55
N LYS A 31 -6.36 -10.11 27.23
CA LYS A 31 -7.60 -9.62 26.61
C LYS A 31 -7.39 -8.83 25.30
N LYS A 32 -6.29 -9.10 24.59
CA LYS A 32 -6.00 -8.54 23.25
C LYS A 32 -6.63 -9.35 22.12
N CYS A 33 -6.98 -10.60 22.37
CA CYS A 33 -7.63 -11.51 21.42
C CYS A 33 -9.01 -11.96 21.93
N ASP A 34 -10.01 -11.93 21.06
CA ASP A 34 -11.40 -12.36 21.31
C ASP A 34 -11.57 -13.88 21.55
N GLY A 35 -10.47 -14.61 21.61
CA GLY A 35 -10.46 -16.05 21.92
C GLY A 35 -10.56 -16.96 20.71
N TYR A 36 -10.16 -16.49 19.52
CA TYR A 36 -10.01 -17.32 18.31
C TYR A 36 -9.08 -18.51 18.54
N CYS A 37 -8.00 -18.26 19.26
CA CYS A 37 -6.97 -19.24 19.58
C CYS A 37 -7.43 -20.33 20.57
N VAL A 38 -8.43 -20.05 21.41
CA VAL A 38 -9.02 -21.01 22.37
C VAL A 38 -10.37 -21.56 21.88
N GLY A 39 -10.71 -21.36 20.60
CA GLY A 39 -11.94 -21.85 20.01
C GLY A 39 -13.22 -21.12 20.42
N LYS A 40 -13.15 -20.02 21.19
CA LYS A 40 -14.33 -19.21 21.57
C LYS A 40 -15.02 -18.55 20.36
N LYS A 41 -14.25 -18.26 19.32
CA LYS A 41 -14.74 -17.78 18.02
C LYS A 41 -14.04 -18.56 16.91
N SER A 42 -14.71 -18.73 15.77
CA SER A 42 -14.17 -19.50 14.65
C SER A 42 -13.02 -18.77 13.95
N ALA A 43 -12.15 -19.54 13.30
CA ALA A 43 -11.11 -19.00 12.43
C ALA A 43 -11.68 -18.23 11.23
N LEU A 44 -12.89 -18.60 10.76
CA LEU A 44 -13.57 -17.86 9.69
C LEU A 44 -13.85 -16.40 10.11
N ILE A 45 -14.40 -16.19 11.31
CA ILE A 45 -14.67 -14.83 11.83
C ILE A 45 -13.36 -14.05 11.99
N HIS A 46 -12.29 -14.71 12.46
CA HIS A 46 -10.97 -14.10 12.55
C HIS A 46 -10.49 -13.56 11.19
N ASN A 47 -10.57 -14.40 10.15
CA ASN A 47 -10.09 -14.05 8.81
C ASN A 47 -10.93 -12.92 8.18
N VAL A 48 -12.25 -12.93 8.39
CA VAL A 48 -13.11 -11.81 7.94
C VAL A 48 -12.70 -10.50 8.60
N LYS A 49 -12.51 -10.47 9.92
CA LYS A 49 -12.04 -9.25 10.61
C LYS A 49 -10.65 -8.82 10.17
N MET A 50 -9.76 -9.78 9.92
CA MET A 50 -8.42 -9.49 9.40
C MET A 50 -8.51 -8.83 8.03
N LEU A 51 -9.31 -9.37 7.11
CA LEU A 51 -9.54 -8.78 5.79
C LEU A 51 -10.16 -7.39 5.89
N GLU A 52 -11.12 -7.19 6.79
CA GLU A 52 -11.71 -5.88 7.04
C GLU A 52 -10.65 -4.84 7.47
N GLY A 53 -9.80 -5.18 8.44
CA GLY A 53 -8.72 -4.30 8.88
C GLY A 53 -7.67 -4.04 7.81
N LEU A 54 -7.27 -5.08 7.07
CA LEU A 54 -6.31 -4.96 5.97
C LEU A 54 -6.87 -4.13 4.80
N SER A 55 -8.18 -4.22 4.53
CA SER A 55 -8.81 -3.48 3.43
C SER A 55 -8.64 -1.96 3.56
N ARG A 56 -8.54 -1.44 4.79
CA ARG A 56 -8.29 -0.01 5.06
C ARG A 56 -6.86 0.43 4.75
N LEU A 57 -5.92 -0.51 4.68
CA LEU A 57 -4.53 -0.26 4.30
C LEU A 57 -4.23 -0.60 2.85
N ALA A 58 -5.22 -1.12 2.11
CA ALA A 58 -5.03 -1.51 0.73
C ALA A 58 -4.65 -0.29 -0.12
N LEU A 59 -3.56 -0.43 -0.88
CA LEU A 59 -3.20 0.56 -1.90
C LEU A 59 -4.26 0.56 -3.00
N LYS A 60 -4.48 1.71 -3.62
CA LYS A 60 -5.29 1.80 -4.85
C LYS A 60 -4.67 0.89 -5.91
N THR A 61 -5.50 0.16 -6.64
CA THR A 61 -5.04 -0.57 -7.81
C THR A 61 -4.56 0.43 -8.85
N TRP A 62 -3.43 0.13 -9.51
CA TRP A 62 -2.95 0.91 -10.64
C TRP A 62 -4.01 0.92 -11.73
N PRO A 63 -4.52 2.09 -12.17
CA PRO A 63 -5.69 2.15 -13.04
C PRO A 63 -5.37 1.99 -14.53
N TYR A 64 -4.08 1.96 -14.90
CA TYR A 64 -3.62 1.90 -16.29
C TYR A 64 -3.02 0.52 -16.62
N ARG A 65 -2.99 0.17 -17.90
CA ARG A 65 -2.41 -1.11 -18.38
C ARG A 65 -0.87 -1.11 -18.42
N GLY A 66 -0.25 0.05 -18.30
CA GLY A 66 1.20 0.22 -18.36
C GLY A 66 1.63 1.59 -17.84
N PRO A 67 2.87 2.00 -18.17
CA PRO A 67 3.43 3.27 -17.69
C PRO A 67 2.62 4.49 -18.16
N LEU A 68 2.62 5.52 -17.33
CA LEU A 68 2.04 6.83 -17.58
C LEU A 68 3.12 7.90 -17.41
N ALA A 69 3.07 8.98 -18.19
CA ALA A 69 3.82 10.20 -17.91
C ALA A 69 2.90 11.23 -17.22
N LEU A 70 3.27 11.65 -16.01
CA LEU A 70 2.65 12.79 -15.31
C LEU A 70 3.39 14.06 -15.71
N ILE A 71 2.70 15.01 -16.32
CA ILE A 71 3.30 16.26 -16.83
C ILE A 71 3.06 17.38 -15.81
N GLU A 72 4.14 17.87 -15.21
CA GLU A 72 4.14 18.99 -14.28
C GLU A 72 4.60 20.26 -14.97
N LYS A 73 3.75 21.29 -14.95
CA LYS A 73 4.06 22.60 -15.55
C LYS A 73 4.23 23.65 -14.47
N CYS A 74 5.43 24.22 -14.37
CA CYS A 74 5.67 25.34 -13.48
C CYS A 74 5.23 26.65 -14.13
N ARG A 75 4.22 27.30 -13.53
CA ARG A 75 3.62 28.54 -14.06
C ARG A 75 4.59 29.74 -14.07
N HIS A 76 5.66 29.70 -13.28
CA HIS A 76 6.56 30.84 -13.10
C HIS A 76 7.72 30.87 -14.09
N ASN A 77 8.22 29.72 -14.52
CA ASN A 77 9.41 29.62 -15.37
C ASN A 77 9.16 28.86 -16.68
N TYR A 78 7.90 28.49 -16.97
CA TYR A 78 7.50 27.71 -18.14
C TYR A 78 8.25 26.39 -18.31
N ILE A 79 8.85 25.87 -17.23
CA ILE A 79 9.50 24.57 -17.23
C ILE A 79 8.43 23.50 -17.10
N GLU A 80 8.50 22.53 -18.00
CA GLU A 80 7.72 21.31 -17.98
C GLU A 80 8.62 20.14 -17.59
N LYS A 81 8.13 19.28 -16.69
CA LYS A 81 8.83 18.04 -16.32
C LYS A 81 7.87 16.87 -16.45
N HIS A 82 8.36 15.78 -17.04
CA HIS A 82 7.59 14.56 -17.24
C HIS A 82 8.07 13.52 -16.23
N LEU A 83 7.20 13.08 -15.34
CA LEU A 83 7.48 12.02 -14.39
C LEU A 83 6.90 10.72 -14.94
N LEU A 84 7.77 9.79 -15.36
CA LEU A 84 7.34 8.47 -15.83
C LEU A 84 7.08 7.58 -14.61
N ILE A 85 5.89 7.02 -14.56
CA ILE A 85 5.41 6.21 -13.45
C ILE A 85 4.78 4.92 -13.95
N ASP A 86 5.03 3.82 -13.25
CA ASP A 86 4.31 2.56 -13.45
C ASP A 86 4.11 1.86 -12.12
N ASN A 87 2.91 1.29 -11.91
CA ASN A 87 2.56 0.58 -10.68
C ASN A 87 2.94 1.34 -9.37
N TRP A 88 2.65 2.65 -9.32
CA TRP A 88 2.99 3.56 -8.21
C TRP A 88 4.49 3.77 -7.95
N CYS A 89 5.35 3.33 -8.87
CA CYS A 89 6.80 3.52 -8.81
C CYS A 89 7.22 4.58 -9.84
N ILE A 90 8.19 5.41 -9.49
CA ILE A 90 8.83 6.34 -10.44
C ILE A 90 9.86 5.56 -11.24
N LEU A 91 9.76 5.62 -12.56
CA LEU A 91 10.73 5.04 -13.49
C LEU A 91 11.84 6.04 -13.83
N GLY A 92 11.51 7.33 -13.84
CA GLY A 92 12.46 8.40 -14.10
C GLY A 92 11.75 9.73 -14.40
N THR A 93 12.56 10.75 -14.67
CA THR A 93 12.10 12.06 -15.13
C THR A 93 12.64 12.32 -16.53
N ALA A 94 11.85 13.01 -17.33
CA ALA A 94 12.20 13.47 -18.67
C ALA A 94 11.88 14.95 -18.85
N ASP A 95 12.64 15.62 -19.71
CA ASP A 95 12.34 16.98 -20.16
C ASP A 95 11.41 16.99 -21.39
N SER A 96 11.34 15.88 -22.13
CA SER A 96 10.48 15.73 -23.30
C SER A 96 10.11 14.28 -23.59
N ALA A 97 9.15 14.06 -24.50
CA ALA A 97 8.65 12.73 -24.84
C ALA A 97 9.70 11.83 -25.52
N GLU A 98 10.70 12.44 -26.17
CA GLU A 98 11.78 11.74 -26.86
C GLU A 98 12.66 10.93 -25.89
N GLU A 99 12.75 11.33 -24.62
CA GLU A 99 13.56 10.66 -23.59
C GLU A 99 12.89 9.41 -23.01
N TYR A 100 11.59 9.20 -23.28
CA TYR A 100 10.82 8.13 -22.65
C TYR A 100 11.38 6.74 -22.96
N VAL A 101 11.81 6.52 -24.19
CA VAL A 101 12.34 5.22 -24.64
C VAL A 101 13.58 4.85 -23.84
N GLU A 102 14.47 5.80 -23.57
CA GLU A 102 15.68 5.54 -22.77
C GLU A 102 15.33 5.14 -21.33
N ILE A 103 14.37 5.86 -20.72
CA ILE A 103 13.92 5.57 -19.35
C ILE A 103 13.25 4.20 -19.28
N LEU A 104 12.38 3.87 -20.22
CA LEU A 104 11.64 2.60 -20.26
C LEU A 104 12.54 1.39 -20.57
N ASN A 105 13.70 1.59 -21.20
CA ASN A 105 14.67 0.53 -21.47
C ASN A 105 15.58 0.21 -20.27
N LYS A 106 15.58 1.04 -19.23
CA LYS A 106 16.33 0.75 -17.99
C LYS A 106 15.66 -0.43 -17.27
N PRO A 107 16.44 -1.34 -16.67
CA PRO A 107 15.86 -2.43 -15.89
C PRO A 107 15.00 -1.82 -14.76
N PRO A 108 13.77 -2.32 -14.55
CA PRO A 108 12.90 -1.76 -13.54
C PRO A 108 13.52 -1.96 -12.16
N SER A 109 13.67 -0.87 -11.42
CA SER A 109 13.99 -0.87 -9.99
C SER A 109 12.77 -0.36 -9.22
N PRO A 110 11.72 -1.19 -9.05
CA PRO A 110 10.47 -0.74 -8.45
C PRO A 110 10.69 -0.48 -6.96
N GLU A 111 10.75 0.80 -6.60
CA GLU A 111 10.76 1.27 -5.22
C GLU A 111 9.49 2.08 -4.97
N ILE A 112 8.60 1.54 -4.13
CA ILE A 112 7.42 2.26 -3.68
C ILE A 112 7.75 3.07 -2.44
N ASP A 113 7.72 4.39 -2.58
CA ASP A 113 7.80 5.30 -1.44
C ASP A 113 6.38 5.74 -1.00
N ARG A 114 6.20 5.89 0.31
CA ARG A 114 4.90 6.19 0.91
C ARG A 114 4.38 7.58 0.51
N ASP A 115 5.25 8.57 0.49
CA ASP A 115 4.84 9.95 0.23
C ASP A 115 4.69 10.19 -1.27
N ILE A 116 5.55 9.57 -2.09
CA ILE A 116 5.36 9.46 -3.55
C ILE A 116 4.02 8.78 -3.85
N TYR A 117 3.70 7.64 -3.24
CA TYR A 117 2.41 6.96 -3.46
C TYR A 117 1.22 7.89 -3.14
N LYS A 118 1.23 8.59 -2.00
CA LYS A 118 0.15 9.54 -1.66
C LYS A 118 0.05 10.67 -2.68
N TYR A 119 1.18 11.21 -3.11
CA TYR A 119 1.24 12.26 -4.12
C TYR A 119 0.62 11.77 -5.44
N LEU A 120 1.07 10.61 -5.95
CA LEU A 120 0.59 10.03 -7.20
C LEU A 120 -0.90 9.66 -7.13
N VAL A 121 -1.36 9.08 -6.03
CA VAL A 121 -2.79 8.79 -5.83
C VAL A 121 -3.61 10.08 -5.86
N SER A 122 -3.13 11.13 -5.18
CA SER A 122 -3.79 12.43 -5.21
C SER A 122 -3.82 13.01 -6.62
N ALA A 123 -2.69 13.00 -7.34
CA ALA A 123 -2.59 13.51 -8.70
C ALA A 123 -3.49 12.74 -9.68
N ILE A 124 -3.52 11.42 -9.60
CA ILE A 124 -4.27 10.57 -10.56
C ILE A 124 -5.77 10.56 -10.27
N PHE A 125 -6.19 10.59 -9.00
CA PHE A 125 -7.60 10.46 -8.62
C PHE A 125 -8.30 11.76 -8.20
N SER A 126 -7.58 12.86 -8.00
CA SER A 126 -8.23 14.16 -7.72
C SER A 126 -8.77 14.78 -9.01
N LYS A 127 -10.03 15.21 -9.00
CA LYS A 127 -10.79 15.76 -10.15
C LYS A 127 -10.26 17.08 -10.76
N ASN A 128 -9.05 17.53 -10.44
CA ASN A 128 -8.57 18.89 -10.72
C ASN A 128 -7.32 18.97 -11.63
N LEU A 129 -6.99 17.91 -12.37
CA LEU A 129 -5.96 17.98 -13.42
C LEU A 129 -6.65 17.95 -14.78
N GLN A 130 -7.29 19.08 -15.11
CA GLN A 130 -7.64 19.49 -16.47
C GLN A 130 -6.84 20.75 -16.80
#